data_AF-A0A358HR45-F1
#
_entry.id   AF-A0A358HR45-F1
#
_cell.length_a   1.000
_cell.length_b   1.000
_cell.length_c   1.000
_cell.angle_alpha   90.00
_cell.angle_beta   90.00
_cell.angle_gamma   90.00
#
_symmetry.space_group_name_H-M   'P 1'
#
loop_
_entity.id
_entity.type
_entity.pdbx_description
1 polymer ?
#
loop_
_entity_poly.entity_id
_entity_poly.type
_entity_poly.pdbx_seq_one_letter_code
_entity_poly.pdbx_strand_id
1 'polypeptide(L)'
;MSLSWISHDLPKPFDPERTANAFERWRALAERPAFESISDQIVEIATNAQTSSVLSALFGNSPYLTSLCLRDPGTVCDVFANGLDDAFKTALDPVRESANAAPLDQPTTMATVRTAKRHAALVIAIADITNVWSLEKITSAISDTAELTLGFTMAHCLSALARLRKYDLPNPENPLKDSGIFAIGMGKLGAGELNYSSDIDLIFLYDQDVVTYVDPDRIHQDLVRMVRDIARIMEERTGDGYVFRTDLRLRPDPSSTPPILSMLAAETY
;
A
#
# COMPACT_ATOMS: atom_id res chain seq x y z
N MET A 1 12.74 -6.97 -23.80
CA MET A 1 12.83 -5.50 -23.88
C MET A 1 14.24 -5.06 -23.51
N SER A 2 14.73 -3.91 -23.97
CA SER A 2 16.06 -3.46 -23.53
C SER A 2 15.99 -3.09 -22.04
N LEU A 3 16.89 -3.65 -21.24
CA LEU A 3 17.14 -3.26 -19.83
C LEU A 3 17.82 -1.88 -19.74
N SER A 4 17.45 -0.96 -20.64
CA SER A 4 18.08 0.34 -20.85
C SER A 4 17.90 1.30 -19.67
N TRP A 5 17.01 0.97 -18.73
CA TRP A 5 16.83 1.70 -17.49
C TRP A 5 17.85 1.32 -16.41
N ILE A 6 18.53 0.17 -16.50
CA ILE A 6 19.53 -0.22 -15.50
C ILE A 6 20.75 0.69 -15.66
N SER A 7 20.92 1.62 -14.72
CA SER A 7 22.08 2.51 -14.66
C SER A 7 23.37 1.71 -14.50
N HIS A 8 24.48 2.25 -15.02
CA HIS A 8 25.81 1.67 -14.83
C HIS A 8 26.43 2.05 -13.47
N ASP A 9 25.83 2.99 -12.75
CA ASP A 9 26.32 3.51 -11.47
C ASP A 9 25.44 3.04 -10.30
N LEU A 10 25.30 1.71 -10.16
CA LEU A 10 24.60 1.11 -9.03
C LEU A 10 25.48 1.19 -7.77
N PRO A 11 24.87 1.39 -6.58
CA PRO A 11 25.63 1.36 -5.34
C PRO A 11 26.26 -0.02 -5.14
N LYS A 12 27.56 -0.03 -4.84
CA LYS A 12 28.27 -1.27 -4.54
C LYS A 12 27.65 -1.95 -3.31
N PRO A 13 27.60 -3.29 -3.26
CA PRO A 13 27.11 -3.98 -2.08
C PRO A 13 28.02 -3.67 -0.88
N PHE A 14 27.42 -3.17 0.20
CA PHE A 14 28.15 -2.92 1.44
C PHE A 14 28.64 -4.22 2.11
N ASP A 15 27.84 -5.29 2.03
CA ASP A 15 28.11 -6.59 2.67
C ASP A 15 28.17 -7.72 1.62
N PRO A 16 29.37 -8.13 1.18
CA PRO A 16 29.55 -9.17 0.17
C PRO A 16 29.09 -10.56 0.63
N GLU A 17 29.24 -10.89 1.91
CA GLU A 17 28.84 -12.20 2.46
C GLU A 17 27.31 -12.32 2.47
N ARG A 18 26.62 -11.27 2.92
CA ARG A 18 25.16 -11.19 2.83
C ARG A 18 24.67 -11.30 1.40
N THR A 19 25.37 -10.65 0.48
CA THR A 19 25.04 -10.70 -0.95
C THR A 19 25.13 -12.14 -1.48
N ALA A 20 26.22 -12.84 -1.18
CA ALA A 20 26.39 -14.25 -1.58
C ALA A 20 25.28 -15.14 -1.01
N ASN A 21 25.02 -15.05 0.30
CA ASN A 21 23.96 -15.81 0.97
C ASN A 21 22.56 -15.50 0.38
N ALA A 22 22.29 -14.26 0.02
CA ALA A 22 21.04 -13.87 -0.61
C ALA A 22 20.89 -14.44 -2.03
N PHE A 23 21.97 -14.47 -2.81
CA PHE A 23 21.96 -15.10 -4.14
C PHE A 23 21.73 -16.61 -4.08
N GLU A 24 22.32 -17.31 -3.10
CA GLU A 24 22.03 -18.73 -2.88
C GLU A 24 20.54 -18.95 -2.60
N ARG A 25 19.97 -18.15 -1.69
CA ARG A 25 18.55 -18.21 -1.35
C ARG A 25 17.65 -17.86 -2.53
N TRP A 26 18.04 -16.89 -3.36
CA TRP A 26 17.32 -16.49 -4.56
C TRP A 26 17.29 -17.63 -5.58
N ARG A 27 18.44 -18.24 -5.87
CA ARG A 27 18.51 -19.38 -6.80
C ARG A 27 17.68 -20.57 -6.33
N ALA A 28 17.68 -20.83 -5.02
CA ALA A 28 16.85 -21.88 -4.42
C ALA A 28 15.33 -21.64 -4.57
N LEU A 29 14.88 -20.43 -4.95
CA LEU A 29 13.47 -20.17 -5.25
C LEU A 29 13.04 -20.86 -6.55
N ALA A 30 13.94 -21.01 -7.52
CA ALA A 30 13.66 -21.64 -8.82
C ALA A 30 13.26 -23.13 -8.68
N GLU A 31 13.67 -23.77 -7.58
CA GLU A 31 13.36 -25.17 -7.27
C GLU A 31 12.05 -25.32 -6.48
N ARG A 32 11.41 -24.22 -6.05
CA ARG A 32 10.19 -24.28 -5.24
C ARG A 32 8.96 -24.43 -6.13
N PRO A 33 8.05 -25.38 -5.84
CA PRO A 33 6.82 -25.56 -6.63
C PRO A 33 5.96 -24.28 -6.73
N ALA A 34 5.97 -23.44 -5.70
CA ALA A 34 5.23 -22.17 -5.69
C ALA A 34 5.71 -21.16 -6.77
N PHE A 35 6.91 -21.32 -7.32
CA PHE A 35 7.52 -20.41 -8.29
C PHE A 35 7.91 -21.12 -9.60
N GLU A 36 7.34 -22.29 -9.87
CA GLU A 36 7.63 -23.08 -11.07
C GLU A 36 7.44 -22.26 -12.36
N SER A 37 6.36 -21.46 -12.43
CA SER A 37 6.04 -20.63 -13.60
C SER A 37 7.03 -19.51 -13.90
N ILE A 38 7.87 -19.14 -12.92
CA ILE A 38 8.88 -18.07 -13.05
C ILE A 38 10.30 -18.58 -12.81
N SER A 39 10.50 -19.90 -12.77
CA SER A 39 11.79 -20.54 -12.44
C SER A 39 12.91 -20.10 -13.39
N ASP A 40 12.66 -20.12 -14.70
CA ASP A 40 13.62 -19.68 -15.72
C ASP A 40 14.00 -18.20 -15.56
N GLN A 41 13.02 -17.35 -15.24
CA GLN A 41 13.26 -15.91 -15.00
C GLN A 41 14.13 -15.69 -13.76
N ILE A 42 13.88 -16.42 -12.67
CA ILE A 42 14.70 -16.36 -11.45
C ILE A 42 16.16 -16.69 -11.75
N VAL A 43 16.41 -17.73 -12.55
CA VAL A 43 17.76 -18.14 -12.96
C VAL A 43 18.41 -17.12 -13.89
N GLU A 44 17.66 -16.64 -14.89
CA GLU A 44 18.14 -15.63 -15.83
C GLU A 44 18.55 -14.33 -15.11
N ILE A 45 17.70 -13.83 -14.21
CA ILE A 45 17.97 -12.62 -13.42
C ILE A 45 19.27 -12.76 -12.59
N ALA A 46 19.52 -13.95 -12.03
CA ALA A 46 20.69 -14.20 -11.21
C ALA A 46 22.01 -14.38 -12.00
N THR A 47 21.92 -14.68 -13.30
CA THR A 47 23.07 -15.02 -14.16
C THR A 47 23.41 -13.91 -15.15
N ASN A 48 22.43 -13.12 -15.60
CA ASN A 48 22.66 -11.96 -16.43
C ASN A 48 23.36 -10.86 -15.61
N ALA A 49 24.48 -10.35 -16.13
CA ALA A 49 25.33 -9.39 -15.43
C ALA A 49 24.60 -8.09 -15.04
N GLN A 50 23.69 -7.60 -15.89
CA GLN A 50 22.95 -6.36 -15.63
C GLN A 50 21.92 -6.54 -14.51
N THR A 51 21.05 -7.55 -14.61
CA THR A 51 20.01 -7.81 -13.60
C THR A 51 20.61 -8.28 -12.27
N SER A 52 21.66 -9.10 -12.32
CA SER A 52 22.37 -9.57 -11.14
C SER A 52 23.07 -8.42 -10.40
N SER A 53 23.55 -7.39 -11.11
CA SER A 53 24.10 -6.21 -10.47
C SER A 53 23.07 -5.42 -9.65
N VAL A 54 21.81 -5.36 -10.11
CA VAL A 54 20.70 -4.76 -9.34
C VAL A 54 20.37 -5.61 -8.10
N LEU A 55 20.28 -6.93 -8.24
CA LEU A 55 20.09 -7.82 -7.09
C LEU A 55 21.23 -7.70 -6.07
N SER A 56 22.47 -7.58 -6.54
CA SER A 56 23.65 -7.38 -5.69
C SER A 56 23.54 -6.07 -4.90
N ALA A 57 23.15 -4.98 -5.55
CA ALA A 57 22.92 -3.69 -4.90
C ALA A 57 21.82 -3.78 -3.82
N LEU A 58 20.71 -4.47 -4.11
CA LEU A 58 19.63 -4.68 -3.13
C LEU A 58 20.12 -5.53 -1.95
N PHE A 59 20.72 -6.68 -2.24
CA PHE A 59 21.09 -7.69 -1.25
C PHE A 59 22.19 -7.22 -0.30
N GLY A 60 23.18 -6.51 -0.83
CA GLY A 60 24.31 -6.02 -0.05
C GLY A 60 23.98 -4.81 0.82
N ASN A 61 22.97 -4.01 0.45
CA ASN A 61 22.69 -2.74 1.11
C ASN A 61 21.47 -2.76 2.04
N SER A 62 20.53 -3.71 1.89
CA SER A 62 19.34 -3.74 2.74
C SER A 62 18.81 -5.15 3.02
N PRO A 63 18.92 -5.66 4.27
CA PRO A 63 18.29 -6.92 4.68
C PRO A 63 16.77 -6.92 4.47
N TYR A 64 16.15 -5.75 4.60
CA TYR A 64 14.73 -5.58 4.36
C TYR A 64 14.40 -5.83 2.88
N LEU A 65 15.12 -5.20 1.95
CA LEU A 65 14.91 -5.41 0.52
C LEU A 65 15.25 -6.84 0.09
N THR A 66 16.28 -7.46 0.67
CA THR A 66 16.55 -8.90 0.49
C THR A 66 15.34 -9.74 0.89
N SER A 67 14.73 -9.46 2.05
CA SER A 67 13.57 -10.21 2.53
C SER A 67 12.37 -10.05 1.60
N LEU A 68 12.16 -8.84 1.03
CA LEU A 68 11.11 -8.59 0.05
C LEU A 68 11.33 -9.35 -1.26
N CYS A 69 12.53 -9.25 -1.84
CA CYS A 69 12.86 -9.97 -3.08
C CYS A 69 12.63 -11.48 -2.93
N LEU A 70 13.07 -12.06 -1.81
CA LEU A 70 12.93 -13.49 -1.56
C LEU A 70 11.50 -13.92 -1.25
N ARG A 71 10.68 -13.01 -0.72
CA ARG A 71 9.28 -13.26 -0.39
C ARG A 71 8.38 -13.15 -1.62
N ASP A 72 8.62 -12.15 -2.45
CA ASP A 72 7.79 -11.81 -3.62
C ASP A 72 8.65 -11.77 -4.91
N PRO A 73 9.29 -12.89 -5.31
CA PRO A 73 10.18 -12.93 -6.47
C PRO A 73 9.44 -12.62 -7.78
N GLY A 74 8.14 -12.88 -7.85
CA GLY A 74 7.30 -12.53 -9.00
C GLY A 74 7.30 -11.04 -9.32
N THR A 75 7.27 -10.16 -8.31
CA THR A 75 7.34 -8.71 -8.51
C THR A 75 8.69 -8.29 -9.09
N VAL A 76 9.79 -8.91 -8.64
CA VAL A 76 11.12 -8.65 -9.19
C VAL A 76 11.19 -9.10 -10.65
N CYS A 77 10.64 -10.27 -10.97
CA CYS A 77 10.59 -10.77 -12.34
C CYS A 77 9.77 -9.84 -13.24
N ASP A 78 8.62 -9.36 -12.76
CA ASP A 78 7.76 -8.41 -13.46
C ASP A 78 8.48 -7.10 -13.78
N VAL A 79 9.27 -6.55 -12.83
CA VAL A 79 10.10 -5.37 -13.05
C VAL A 79 11.09 -5.56 -14.21
N PHE A 80 11.75 -6.72 -14.30
CA PHE A 80 12.72 -6.98 -15.38
C PHE A 80 12.05 -7.33 -16.71
N ALA A 81 10.87 -7.95 -16.69
CA ALA A 81 10.13 -8.33 -17.88
C ALA A 81 9.41 -7.14 -18.53
N ASN A 82 8.72 -6.32 -17.71
CA ASN A 82 7.77 -5.31 -18.14
C ASN A 82 8.22 -3.87 -17.81
N GLY A 83 9.20 -3.70 -16.92
CA GLY A 83 9.70 -2.40 -16.49
C GLY A 83 9.01 -1.87 -15.23
N LEU A 84 9.63 -0.86 -14.61
CA LEU A 84 9.23 -0.33 -13.31
C LEU A 84 7.81 0.25 -13.30
N ASP A 85 7.43 0.98 -14.34
CA ASP A 85 6.12 1.65 -14.39
C ASP A 85 4.96 0.68 -14.49
N ASP A 86 5.10 -0.36 -15.31
CA ASP A 86 4.06 -1.38 -15.45
C ASP A 86 4.06 -2.33 -14.26
N ALA A 87 5.22 -2.69 -13.71
CA ALA A 87 5.28 -3.47 -12.48
C ALA A 87 4.66 -2.74 -11.27
N PHE A 88 4.82 -1.42 -11.18
CA PHE A 88 4.17 -0.63 -10.14
C PHE A 88 2.64 -0.61 -10.30
N LYS A 89 2.14 -0.50 -11.53
CA LYS A 89 0.71 -0.63 -11.83
C LYS A 89 0.20 -2.01 -11.42
N THR A 90 0.87 -3.08 -11.85
CA THR A 90 0.54 -4.47 -11.50
C THR A 90 0.49 -4.68 -9.98
N ALA A 91 1.46 -4.13 -9.24
CA ALA A 91 1.53 -4.21 -7.79
C ALA A 91 0.28 -3.62 -7.09
N LEU A 92 -0.34 -2.61 -7.69
CA LEU A 92 -1.49 -1.91 -7.15
C LEU A 92 -2.83 -2.37 -7.74
N ASP A 93 -2.84 -3.17 -8.81
CA ASP A 93 -4.06 -3.68 -9.45
C ASP A 93 -5.06 -4.33 -8.48
N PRO A 94 -4.66 -5.13 -7.47
CA PRO A 94 -5.60 -5.71 -6.52
C PRO A 94 -6.41 -4.69 -5.70
N VAL A 95 -5.89 -3.46 -5.56
CA VAL A 95 -6.51 -2.37 -4.78
C VAL A 95 -6.93 -1.18 -5.64
N ARG A 96 -6.68 -1.23 -6.96
CA ARG A 96 -6.96 -0.14 -7.90
C ARG A 96 -8.44 0.22 -7.92
N GLU A 97 -9.30 -0.80 -7.98
CA GLU A 97 -10.75 -0.64 -7.92
C GLU A 97 -11.23 -0.87 -6.49
N SER A 98 -11.52 0.20 -5.76
CA SER A 98 -11.95 0.13 -4.35
C SER A 98 -13.23 -0.68 -4.15
N ALA A 99 -14.11 -0.72 -5.17
CA ALA A 99 -15.33 -1.53 -5.18
C ALA A 99 -15.07 -3.03 -4.94
N ASN A 100 -13.89 -3.54 -5.35
CA ASN A 100 -13.52 -4.94 -5.15
C ASN A 100 -13.34 -5.31 -3.66
N ALA A 101 -13.28 -4.31 -2.77
CA ALA A 101 -13.22 -4.52 -1.32
C ALA A 101 -14.59 -4.83 -0.70
N ALA A 102 -15.69 -4.44 -1.37
CA ALA A 102 -17.05 -4.55 -0.86
C ALA A 102 -17.46 -5.98 -0.42
N PRO A 103 -17.18 -7.04 -1.20
CA PRO A 103 -17.57 -8.39 -0.80
C PRO A 103 -16.65 -9.00 0.25
N LEU A 104 -15.45 -8.44 0.48
CA LEU A 104 -14.42 -9.08 1.28
C LEU A 104 -14.75 -9.04 2.77
N ASP A 105 -14.18 -10.01 3.50
CA ASP A 105 -14.05 -9.94 4.95
C ASP A 105 -12.80 -9.13 5.34
N GLN A 106 -12.71 -8.79 6.63
CA GLN A 106 -11.62 -7.97 7.14
C GLN A 106 -10.25 -8.66 7.00
N PRO A 107 -10.06 -9.95 7.33
CA PRO A 107 -8.78 -10.63 7.14
C PRO A 107 -8.29 -10.62 5.69
N THR A 108 -9.18 -10.88 4.73
CA THR A 108 -8.84 -10.86 3.29
C THR A 108 -8.49 -9.44 2.84
N THR A 109 -9.27 -8.43 3.26
CA THR A 109 -8.97 -7.02 2.98
C THR A 109 -7.57 -6.65 3.48
N MET A 110 -7.27 -7.00 4.73
CA MET A 110 -5.95 -6.75 5.35
C MET A 110 -4.81 -7.43 4.59
N ALA A 111 -4.99 -8.67 4.13
CA ALA A 111 -3.99 -9.38 3.34
C ALA A 111 -3.77 -8.74 1.96
N THR A 112 -4.85 -8.30 1.30
CA THR A 112 -4.82 -7.65 0.00
C THR A 112 -4.05 -6.32 0.05
N VAL A 113 -4.42 -5.40 0.94
CA VAL A 113 -3.77 -4.08 1.02
C VAL A 113 -2.30 -4.17 1.44
N ARG A 114 -1.95 -5.13 2.32
CA ARG A 114 -0.56 -5.37 2.73
C ARG A 114 0.28 -5.96 1.61
N THR A 115 -0.29 -6.85 0.80
CA THR A 115 0.41 -7.42 -0.35
C THR A 115 0.65 -6.35 -1.41
N ALA A 116 -0.38 -5.56 -1.75
CA ALA A 116 -0.24 -4.44 -2.68
C ALA A 116 0.83 -3.44 -2.22
N LYS A 117 0.79 -3.00 -0.95
CA LYS A 117 1.80 -2.11 -0.39
C LYS A 117 3.20 -2.70 -0.42
N ARG A 118 3.35 -3.99 -0.14
CA ARG A 118 4.65 -4.67 -0.13
C ARG A 118 5.25 -4.78 -1.53
N HIS A 119 4.43 -5.11 -2.53
CA HIS A 119 4.84 -5.17 -3.93
C HIS A 119 5.20 -3.78 -4.45
N ALA A 120 4.36 -2.77 -4.18
CA ALA A 120 4.63 -1.38 -4.53
C ALA A 120 5.94 -0.89 -3.91
N ALA A 121 6.15 -1.12 -2.61
CA ALA A 121 7.38 -0.74 -1.92
C ALA A 121 8.63 -1.40 -2.52
N LEU A 122 8.53 -2.65 -2.99
CA LEU A 122 9.62 -3.33 -3.67
C LEU A 122 9.94 -2.68 -5.01
N VAL A 123 8.93 -2.38 -5.84
CA VAL A 123 9.13 -1.70 -7.13
C VAL A 123 9.73 -0.30 -6.93
N ILE A 124 9.18 0.48 -5.99
CA ILE A 124 9.67 1.83 -5.64
C ILE A 124 11.13 1.75 -5.19
N ALA A 125 11.49 0.80 -4.32
CA ALA A 125 12.86 0.66 -3.84
C ALA A 125 13.84 0.24 -4.94
N ILE A 126 13.41 -0.58 -5.91
CA ILE A 126 14.23 -0.91 -7.09
C ILE A 126 14.42 0.34 -7.95
N ALA A 127 13.37 1.12 -8.18
CA ALA A 127 13.47 2.36 -8.96
C ALA A 127 14.40 3.40 -8.31
N ASP A 128 14.36 3.50 -6.98
CA ASP A 128 15.16 4.40 -6.17
C ASP A 128 16.64 3.98 -6.15
N ILE A 129 16.95 2.71 -5.81
CA ILE A 129 18.34 2.24 -5.75
C ILE A 129 19.04 2.24 -7.12
N THR A 130 18.26 2.12 -8.20
CA THR A 130 18.78 2.20 -9.57
C THR A 130 18.80 3.63 -10.11
N ASN A 131 18.31 4.61 -9.34
CA ASN A 131 18.22 6.02 -9.68
C ASN A 131 17.46 6.28 -11.00
N VAL A 132 16.44 5.46 -11.28
CA VAL A 132 15.63 5.55 -12.50
C VAL A 132 14.45 6.49 -12.32
N TRP A 133 13.83 6.46 -11.15
CA TRP A 133 12.78 7.41 -10.80
C TRP A 133 13.38 8.61 -10.08
N SER A 134 12.87 9.81 -10.39
CA SER A 134 13.21 11.00 -9.63
C SER A 134 12.64 10.90 -8.21
N LEU A 135 13.17 11.72 -7.30
CA LEU A 135 12.65 11.82 -5.94
C LEU A 135 11.15 12.12 -5.93
N GLU A 136 10.69 13.04 -6.78
CA GLU A 136 9.28 13.42 -6.87
C GLU A 136 8.40 12.24 -7.29
N LYS A 137 8.88 11.42 -8.23
CA LYS A 137 8.17 10.22 -8.66
C LYS A 137 8.13 9.15 -7.57
N ILE A 138 9.22 8.97 -6.83
CA ILE A 138 9.28 8.06 -5.68
C ILE A 138 8.25 8.48 -4.63
N THR A 139 8.25 9.76 -4.24
CA THR A 139 7.33 10.25 -3.21
C THR A 139 5.87 10.22 -3.67
N SER A 140 5.60 10.53 -4.95
CA SER A 140 4.27 10.38 -5.55
C SER A 140 3.81 8.92 -5.52
N ALA A 141 4.67 7.97 -5.90
CA ALA A 141 4.32 6.54 -5.91
C ALA A 141 4.01 6.01 -4.49
N ILE A 142 4.70 6.50 -3.46
CA ILE A 142 4.38 6.16 -2.06
C ILE A 142 3.01 6.75 -1.68
N SER A 143 2.72 8.00 -2.07
CA SER A 143 1.42 8.65 -1.87
C SER A 143 0.28 7.90 -2.58
N ASP A 144 0.44 7.55 -3.85
CA ASP A 144 -0.53 6.78 -4.63
C ASP A 144 -0.84 5.43 -3.97
N THR A 145 0.21 4.76 -3.46
CA THR A 145 0.07 3.51 -2.72
C THR A 145 -0.77 3.71 -1.46
N ALA A 146 -0.55 4.80 -0.72
CA ALA A 146 -1.32 5.13 0.47
C ALA A 146 -2.78 5.44 0.15
N GLU A 147 -3.05 6.25 -0.88
CA GLU A 147 -4.41 6.62 -1.28
C GLU A 147 -5.22 5.42 -1.76
N LEU A 148 -4.66 4.57 -2.63
CA LEU A 148 -5.37 3.41 -3.16
C LEU A 148 -5.67 2.38 -2.06
N THR A 149 -4.70 2.10 -1.19
CA THR A 149 -4.91 1.15 -0.08
C THR A 149 -5.88 1.70 0.98
N LEU A 150 -5.86 3.01 1.25
CA LEU A 150 -6.82 3.68 2.12
C LEU A 150 -8.23 3.64 1.51
N GLY A 151 -8.37 3.99 0.23
CA GLY A 151 -9.65 3.96 -0.48
C GLY A 151 -10.27 2.57 -0.52
N PHE A 152 -9.46 1.54 -0.80
CA PHE A 152 -9.87 0.13 -0.73
C PHE A 152 -10.34 -0.26 0.67
N THR A 153 -9.61 0.15 1.71
CA THR A 153 -9.96 -0.11 3.12
C THR A 153 -11.27 0.60 3.52
N MET A 154 -11.43 1.86 3.13
CA MET A 154 -12.65 2.63 3.37
C MET A 154 -13.86 1.97 2.70
N ALA A 155 -13.72 1.53 1.45
CA ALA A 155 -14.78 0.84 0.73
C ALA A 155 -15.22 -0.45 1.45
N HIS A 156 -14.27 -1.26 1.92
CA HIS A 156 -14.57 -2.43 2.75
C HIS A 156 -15.37 -2.07 4.00
N CYS A 157 -14.92 -1.07 4.75
CA CYS A 157 -15.55 -0.66 6.00
C CYS A 157 -16.97 -0.09 5.80
N LEU A 158 -17.19 0.70 4.75
CA LEU A 158 -18.51 1.20 4.38
C LEU A 158 -19.46 0.07 4.00
N SER A 159 -19.00 -0.88 3.16
CA SER A 159 -19.78 -2.06 2.81
C SER A 159 -20.06 -2.96 4.02
N ALA A 160 -19.15 -3.04 4.98
CA ALA A 160 -19.38 -3.77 6.24
C ALA A 160 -20.50 -3.13 7.08
N LEU A 161 -20.54 -1.80 7.21
CA LEU A 161 -21.64 -1.10 7.87
C LEU A 161 -22.99 -1.34 7.16
N ALA A 162 -22.99 -1.30 5.82
CA ALA A 162 -24.19 -1.55 5.01
C ALA A 162 -24.71 -2.99 5.19
N ARG A 163 -23.84 -3.99 5.18
CA ARG A 163 -24.21 -5.40 5.43
C ARG A 163 -24.86 -5.62 6.80
N LEU A 164 -24.44 -4.85 7.81
CA LEU A 164 -25.03 -4.87 9.15
C LEU A 164 -26.33 -4.06 9.26
N ARG A 165 -26.83 -3.50 8.14
CA ARG A 165 -28.00 -2.61 8.07
C ARG A 165 -27.89 -1.41 9.00
N LYS A 166 -26.67 -0.89 9.17
CA LYS A 166 -26.41 0.30 9.98
C LYS A 166 -26.42 1.57 9.15
N TYR A 167 -26.04 1.45 7.89
CA TYR A 167 -25.85 2.55 6.96
C TYR A 167 -26.50 2.21 5.63
N ASP A 168 -27.30 3.12 5.07
CA ASP A 168 -27.85 2.95 3.73
C ASP A 168 -26.84 3.47 2.71
N LEU A 169 -26.04 2.56 2.16
CA LEU A 169 -24.96 2.90 1.23
C LEU A 169 -25.56 3.19 -0.16
N PRO A 170 -25.47 4.42 -0.68
CA PRO A 170 -26.20 4.80 -1.90
C PRO A 170 -25.74 4.06 -3.15
N ASN A 171 -24.44 3.73 -3.23
CA ASN A 171 -23.84 3.03 -4.35
C ASN A 171 -23.10 1.76 -3.85
N PRO A 172 -23.78 0.62 -3.64
CA PRO A 172 -23.12 -0.60 -3.15
C PRO A 172 -22.01 -1.13 -4.06
N GLU A 173 -22.15 -0.93 -5.38
CA GLU A 173 -21.16 -1.30 -6.40
C GLU A 173 -19.97 -0.32 -6.48
N ASN A 174 -20.05 0.83 -5.81
CA ASN A 174 -18.93 1.76 -5.65
C ASN A 174 -19.06 2.45 -4.29
N PRO A 175 -18.61 1.80 -3.19
CA PRO A 175 -18.93 2.23 -1.84
C PRO A 175 -18.43 3.62 -1.45
N LEU A 176 -17.44 4.17 -2.16
CA LEU A 176 -16.93 5.52 -1.91
C LEU A 176 -17.79 6.59 -2.57
N LYS A 177 -18.52 6.24 -3.64
CA LYS A 177 -19.30 7.19 -4.42
C LYS A 177 -20.54 7.62 -3.66
N ASP A 178 -20.70 8.92 -3.49
CA ASP A 178 -21.81 9.58 -2.79
C ASP A 178 -22.06 9.02 -1.39
N SER A 179 -21.03 8.44 -0.75
CA SER A 179 -21.16 7.83 0.58
C SER A 179 -21.34 8.84 1.70
N GLY A 180 -21.15 10.14 1.41
CA GLY A 180 -21.14 11.19 2.42
C GLY A 180 -20.09 11.01 3.52
N ILE A 181 -19.16 10.06 3.40
CA ILE A 181 -18.09 9.82 4.39
C ILE A 181 -16.76 9.79 3.66
N PHE A 182 -15.83 10.63 4.08
CA PHE A 182 -14.56 10.82 3.40
C PHE A 182 -13.43 11.14 4.39
N ALA A 183 -12.20 11.07 3.88
CA ALA A 183 -11.01 11.43 4.62
C ALA A 183 -10.25 12.53 3.87
N ILE A 184 -9.70 13.49 4.60
CA ILE A 184 -8.77 14.49 4.07
C ILE A 184 -7.36 14.06 4.45
N GLY A 185 -6.52 13.84 3.44
CA GLY A 185 -5.09 13.66 3.61
C GLY A 185 -4.43 14.99 3.99
N MET A 186 -3.72 15.00 5.11
CA MET A 186 -3.01 16.18 5.61
C MET A 186 -1.50 16.00 5.45
N GLY A 187 -0.73 17.06 5.73
CA GLY A 187 0.72 17.01 5.73
C GLY A 187 1.29 16.51 4.39
N LYS A 188 2.21 15.54 4.46
CA LYS A 188 2.88 14.98 3.28
C LYS A 188 1.94 14.17 2.38
N LEU A 189 0.95 13.50 2.95
CA LEU A 189 -0.06 12.79 2.15
C LEU A 189 -0.86 13.82 1.33
N GLY A 190 -1.36 14.88 1.99
CA GLY A 190 -2.10 15.94 1.30
C GLY A 190 -1.29 16.71 0.24
N ALA A 191 0.04 16.71 0.38
CA ALA A 191 0.96 17.30 -0.60
C ALA A 191 1.48 16.31 -1.66
N GLY A 192 1.09 15.02 -1.60
CA GLY A 192 1.52 13.99 -2.55
C GLY A 192 2.99 13.58 -2.42
N GLU A 193 3.63 13.87 -1.29
CA GLU A 193 5.08 13.73 -1.10
C GLU A 193 5.47 12.81 0.08
N LEU A 194 4.75 11.70 0.27
CA LEU A 194 5.11 10.73 1.31
C LEU A 194 6.53 10.17 1.10
N ASN A 195 7.20 9.90 2.22
CA ASN A 195 8.47 9.17 2.25
C ASN A 195 8.30 7.80 2.93
N TYR A 196 9.33 6.94 2.85
CA TYR A 196 9.27 5.55 3.33
C TYR A 196 8.85 5.36 4.80
N SER A 197 9.07 6.35 5.66
CA SER A 197 8.76 6.31 7.09
C SER A 197 7.60 7.21 7.49
N SER A 198 6.88 7.78 6.51
CA SER A 198 5.80 8.71 6.79
C SER A 198 4.59 8.00 7.39
N ASP A 199 3.95 8.70 8.31
CA ASP A 199 2.61 8.38 8.76
C ASP A 199 1.61 9.01 7.78
N ILE A 200 0.40 8.46 7.69
CA ILE A 200 -0.68 9.10 6.95
C ILE A 200 -1.53 9.91 7.92
N ASP A 201 -1.39 11.23 7.82
CA ASP A 201 -2.18 12.17 8.60
C ASP A 201 -3.57 12.32 7.97
N LEU A 202 -4.62 11.96 8.71
CA LEU A 202 -5.99 11.90 8.19
C LEU A 202 -6.98 12.63 9.10
N ILE A 203 -7.91 13.36 8.47
CA ILE A 203 -9.12 13.88 9.12
C ILE A 203 -10.32 13.20 8.47
N PHE A 204 -11.08 12.43 9.25
CA PHE A 204 -12.32 11.82 8.76
C PHE A 204 -13.51 12.75 8.99
N LEU A 205 -14.33 12.89 7.95
CA LEU A 205 -15.51 13.73 7.95
C LEU A 205 -16.71 12.95 7.40
N TYR A 206 -17.91 13.35 7.83
CA TYR A 206 -19.13 12.92 7.19
C TYR A 206 -20.10 14.09 6.97
N ASP A 207 -20.83 14.02 5.87
CA ASP A 207 -21.90 14.94 5.51
C ASP A 207 -23.23 14.40 6.05
N GLN A 208 -23.76 15.10 7.06
CA GLN A 208 -25.01 14.74 7.72
C GLN A 208 -26.25 14.79 6.81
N ASP A 209 -26.18 15.54 5.70
CA ASP A 209 -27.30 15.71 4.76
C ASP A 209 -27.30 14.63 3.67
N VAL A 210 -26.15 13.99 3.42
CA VAL A 210 -26.00 12.88 2.46
C VAL A 210 -26.19 11.53 3.14
N VAL A 211 -25.64 11.39 4.33
CA VAL A 211 -25.55 10.11 5.02
C VAL A 211 -26.91 9.72 5.61
N THR A 212 -27.47 8.61 5.12
CA THR A 212 -28.73 8.04 5.63
C THR A 212 -28.46 6.88 6.58
N TYR A 213 -28.71 7.08 7.88
CA TYR A 213 -28.57 6.05 8.93
C TYR A 213 -29.91 5.45 9.34
N VAL A 214 -29.91 4.14 9.62
CA VAL A 214 -31.11 3.41 10.09
C VAL A 214 -31.45 3.79 11.54
N ASP A 215 -30.43 4.06 12.37
CA ASP A 215 -30.57 4.51 13.76
C ASP A 215 -29.70 5.78 13.97
N PRO A 216 -30.31 6.98 13.92
CA PRO A 216 -29.60 8.25 14.06
C PRO A 216 -28.87 8.41 15.40
N ASP A 217 -29.30 7.74 16.48
CA ASP A 217 -28.65 7.85 17.79
C ASP A 217 -27.33 7.06 17.84
N ARG A 218 -27.14 6.11 16.92
CA ARG A 218 -25.95 5.24 16.86
C ARG A 218 -24.93 5.62 15.79
N ILE A 219 -25.29 6.53 14.88
CA ILE A 219 -24.43 7.02 13.79
C ILE A 219 -23.01 7.29 14.28
N HIS A 220 -22.90 8.07 15.35
CA HIS A 220 -21.63 8.54 15.83
C HIS A 220 -20.76 7.38 16.35
N GLN A 221 -21.35 6.48 17.12
CA GLN A 221 -20.62 5.32 17.69
C GLN A 221 -20.17 4.35 16.60
N ASP A 222 -21.01 4.14 15.58
CA ASP A 222 -20.71 3.25 14.46
C ASP A 222 -19.62 3.84 13.54
N LEU A 223 -19.65 5.15 13.27
CA LEU A 223 -18.62 5.85 12.50
C LEU A 223 -17.27 5.89 13.25
N VAL A 224 -17.28 6.12 14.56
CA VAL A 224 -16.05 6.08 15.37
C VAL A 224 -15.45 4.68 15.35
N ARG A 225 -16.28 3.62 15.43
CA ARG A 225 -15.79 2.25 15.29
C ARG A 225 -15.23 2.00 13.89
N MET A 226 -15.90 2.47 12.85
CA MET A 226 -15.43 2.35 11.46
C MET A 226 -14.05 2.96 11.27
N VAL A 227 -13.79 4.17 11.78
CA VAL A 227 -12.46 4.79 11.70
C VAL A 227 -11.40 4.01 12.46
N ARG A 228 -11.75 3.43 13.63
CA ARG A 228 -10.84 2.52 14.35
C ARG A 228 -10.53 1.25 13.56
N ASP A 229 -11.52 0.70 12.86
CA ASP A 229 -11.34 -0.49 12.01
C ASP A 229 -10.45 -0.16 10.81
N ILE A 230 -10.63 1.01 10.18
CA ILE A 230 -9.75 1.50 9.12
C ILE A 230 -8.31 1.65 9.64
N ALA A 231 -8.12 2.37 10.75
CA ALA A 231 -6.79 2.55 11.37
C ALA A 231 -6.13 1.19 11.65
N ARG A 232 -6.89 0.25 12.24
CA ARG A 232 -6.42 -1.11 12.53
C ARG A 232 -5.99 -1.85 11.26
N ILE A 233 -6.79 -1.84 10.20
CA ILE A 233 -6.45 -2.52 8.93
C ILE A 233 -5.14 -1.96 8.36
N MET A 234 -4.96 -0.64 8.45
CA MET A 234 -3.79 0.05 7.89
C MET A 234 -2.52 -0.16 8.73
N GLU A 235 -2.61 -0.08 10.06
CA GLU A 235 -1.42 0.04 10.92
C GLU A 235 -1.08 -1.21 11.75
N GLU A 236 -2.03 -2.13 11.97
CA GLU A 236 -1.78 -3.35 12.74
C GLU A 236 -0.68 -4.18 12.06
N ARG A 237 0.32 -4.60 12.85
CA ARG A 237 1.45 -5.39 12.36
C ARG A 237 1.12 -6.88 12.48
N THR A 238 1.17 -7.59 11.36
CA THR A 238 1.07 -9.06 11.31
C THR A 238 2.33 -9.66 10.68
N GLY A 239 2.35 -10.98 10.46
CA GLY A 239 3.41 -11.64 9.68
C GLY A 239 3.53 -11.13 8.22
N ASP A 240 2.49 -10.46 7.73
CA ASP A 240 2.46 -9.83 6.40
C ASP A 240 2.93 -8.38 6.41
N GLY A 241 3.31 -7.86 7.59
CA GLY A 241 3.68 -6.47 7.81
C GLY A 241 2.46 -5.60 8.15
N TYR A 242 2.53 -4.34 7.76
CA TYR A 242 1.48 -3.33 7.90
C TYR A 242 1.51 -2.42 6.65
N VAL A 243 0.46 -1.64 6.42
CA VAL A 243 0.33 -0.75 5.26
C VAL A 243 1.01 0.58 5.55
N PHE A 244 0.35 1.44 6.34
CA PHE A 244 0.82 2.74 6.82
C PHE A 244 0.37 2.94 8.26
N ARG A 245 1.17 3.64 9.07
CA ARG A 245 0.71 4.10 10.38
C ARG A 245 -0.27 5.26 10.16
N THR A 246 -1.35 5.30 10.93
CA THR A 246 -2.36 6.34 10.79
C THR A 246 -2.24 7.36 11.90
N ASP A 247 -2.21 8.64 11.56
CA ASP A 247 -2.24 9.74 12.53
C ASP A 247 -3.52 10.54 12.37
N LEU A 248 -4.33 10.56 13.42
CA LEU A 248 -5.63 11.25 13.45
C LEU A 248 -5.57 12.56 14.24
N ARG A 249 -4.38 13.01 14.67
CA ARG A 249 -4.22 14.13 15.61
C ARG A 249 -4.40 15.51 14.99
N LEU A 250 -4.37 15.65 13.67
CA LEU A 250 -4.55 16.94 12.99
C LEU A 250 -6.01 17.39 12.87
N ARG A 251 -6.97 16.59 13.36
CA ARG A 251 -8.38 16.99 13.44
C ARG A 251 -8.61 18.12 14.46
N PRO A 252 -9.67 18.93 14.31
CA PRO A 252 -10.06 19.95 15.31
C PRO A 252 -10.07 19.41 16.73
N ASP A 253 -9.45 20.11 17.69
CA ASP A 253 -9.38 19.77 19.13
C ASP A 253 -9.25 18.27 19.45
N PRO A 254 -8.14 17.61 19.06
CA PRO A 254 -7.99 16.15 19.06
C PRO A 254 -8.07 15.51 20.45
N SER A 255 -7.98 16.28 21.54
CA SER A 255 -8.19 15.79 22.91
C SER A 255 -9.67 15.62 23.26
N SER A 256 -10.54 16.37 22.59
CA SER A 256 -11.94 16.56 22.96
C SER A 256 -12.89 16.11 21.85
N THR A 257 -12.38 15.89 20.64
CA THR A 257 -13.16 15.47 19.49
C THR A 257 -12.97 13.99 19.15
N PRO A 258 -14.04 13.34 18.67
CA PRO A 258 -13.95 12.00 18.12
C PRO A 258 -13.05 11.94 16.88
N PRO A 259 -12.61 10.74 16.47
CA PRO A 259 -11.79 10.55 15.27
C PRO A 259 -12.49 10.83 13.94
N ILE A 260 -13.80 11.10 13.95
CA ILE A 260 -14.60 11.49 12.77
C ILE A 260 -15.63 12.54 13.19
N LEU A 261 -15.77 13.59 12.37
CA LEU A 261 -16.61 14.77 12.66
C LEU A 261 -17.67 14.96 11.58
N SER A 262 -18.79 15.60 11.94
CA SER A 262 -19.69 16.10 10.89
C SER A 262 -19.04 17.31 10.19
N MET A 263 -19.37 17.48 8.92
CA MET A 263 -18.99 18.67 8.14
C MET A 263 -19.34 19.97 8.89
N LEU A 264 -20.58 20.06 9.40
CA LEU A 264 -21.04 21.23 10.15
C LEU A 264 -20.16 21.54 11.37
N ALA A 265 -19.74 20.51 12.12
CA ALA A 265 -18.87 20.69 13.28
C ALA A 265 -17.46 21.15 12.86
N ALA A 266 -16.95 20.64 11.74
CA ALA A 266 -15.65 21.05 11.19
C ALA A 266 -15.68 22.49 10.62
N GLU A 267 -16.79 22.91 10.01
CA GLU A 267 -16.99 24.28 9.48
C GLU A 267 -17.14 25.34 10.55
N THR A 268 -17.71 24.97 11.71
CA THR A 268 -17.97 25.89 12.82
C THR A 268 -16.73 26.12 13.69
N TYR A 269 -15.72 25.25 13.58
CA TYR A 269 -14.44 25.34 14.29
C TYR A 269 -13.52 26.40 13.68
#